data_AF-A0A5S4GE69-F1
#
_entry.id   AF-A0A5S4GE69-F1
#
_cell.length_a   1.000
_cell.length_b   1.000
_cell.length_c   1.000
_cell.angle_alpha   90.00
_cell.angle_beta   90.00
_cell.angle_gamma   90.00
#
_symmetry.space_group_name_H-M   'P 1'
#
loop_
_entity.id
_entity.type
_entity.pdbx_description
1 polymer ?
#
loop_
_entity_poly.entity_id
_entity_poly.type
_entity_poly.pdbx_seq_one_letter_code
_entity_poly.pdbx_strand_id
1 'polypeptide(L)'
;MSGSGRGRLVSLVLLVLGPFLVAAYVAVNRVAIRLAAAAQVKGPEWEGGRVGSDGLTSLGVDTWRAVWWSAAFMGVVAVAFVVIGVLLRRGGRGRTPLLVLSGVLLVPYAGVILFAYFNPVRLLSGLYDTPDFSDGIPSWQWATFLILLAAGVAQAIGLGLSAGEGRRRSAPAAAGERVRGEGQEAPEAR
;
A
#
# COMPACT_ATOMS: atom_id res chain seq x y z
N MET A 1 33.34 -5.88 6.37
CA MET A 1 31.98 -6.42 6.13
C MET A 1 30.94 -5.40 6.63
N SER A 2 30.51 -4.45 5.79
CA SER A 2 29.62 -3.33 6.18
C SER A 2 28.34 -3.23 5.35
N GLY A 3 27.92 -4.32 4.69
CA GLY A 3 26.80 -4.31 3.73
C GLY A 3 25.41 -4.73 4.25
N SER A 4 25.28 -5.30 5.45
CA SER A 4 24.02 -5.96 5.85
C SER A 4 22.97 -5.03 6.48
N GLY A 5 23.38 -3.87 7.02
CA GLY A 5 22.46 -2.92 7.68
C GLY A 5 21.60 -2.11 6.70
N ARG A 6 22.17 -1.73 5.56
CA ARG A 6 21.54 -0.79 4.61
C ARG A 6 20.35 -1.41 3.88
N GLY A 7 20.48 -2.66 3.40
CA GLY A 7 19.37 -3.40 2.79
C GLY A 7 18.23 -3.66 3.78
N ARG A 8 18.59 -3.89 5.06
CA ARG A 8 17.60 -4.10 6.12
C ARG A 8 16.70 -2.88 6.30
N LEU A 9 17.32 -1.70 6.33
CA LEU A 9 16.64 -0.43 6.57
C LEU A 9 15.78 -0.03 5.38
N VAL A 10 16.30 -0.16 4.15
CA VAL A 10 15.56 0.15 2.90
C VAL A 10 14.26 -0.64 2.81
N SER A 11 14.28 -1.94 3.08
CA SER A 11 13.04 -2.75 3.01
C SER A 11 12.04 -2.41 4.12
N LEU A 12 12.45 -1.97 5.32
CA LEU A 12 11.48 -1.45 6.32
C LEU A 12 10.87 -0.15 5.86
N VAL A 13 11.68 0.77 5.34
CA VAL A 13 11.21 2.06 4.83
C VAL A 13 10.16 1.83 3.74
N LEU A 14 10.44 0.95 2.78
CA LEU A 14 9.49 0.61 1.72
C LEU A 14 8.19 -0.02 2.23
N LEU A 15 8.25 -0.85 3.28
CA LEU A 15 7.06 -1.44 3.89
C LEU A 15 6.21 -0.39 4.62
N VAL A 16 6.84 0.48 5.41
CA VAL A 16 6.19 1.55 6.19
C VAL A 16 5.67 2.68 5.30
N LEU A 17 6.26 2.85 4.12
CA LEU A 17 5.79 3.84 3.15
C LEU A 17 4.35 3.57 2.70
N GLY A 18 3.91 2.30 2.66
CA GLY A 18 2.54 1.94 2.29
C GLY A 18 1.47 2.63 3.13
N PRO A 19 1.42 2.39 4.47
CA PRO A 19 0.47 3.07 5.35
C PRO A 19 0.55 4.61 5.29
N PHE A 20 1.76 5.15 5.15
CA PHE A 20 1.95 6.60 5.05
C PHE A 20 1.33 7.16 3.76
N LEU A 21 1.52 6.49 2.64
CA LEU A 21 0.93 6.89 1.36
C LEU A 21 -0.60 6.71 1.35
N VAL A 22 -1.14 5.69 2.03
CA VAL A 22 -2.60 5.57 2.24
C VAL A 22 -3.14 6.76 3.03
N ALA A 23 -2.45 7.19 4.09
CA ALA A 23 -2.84 8.39 4.85
C ALA A 23 -2.76 9.67 3.99
N ALA A 24 -1.72 9.79 3.15
CA ALA A 24 -1.59 10.90 2.20
C ALA A 24 -2.75 10.91 1.18
N TYR A 25 -3.14 9.73 0.65
CA TYR A 25 -4.28 9.59 -0.24
C TYR A 25 -5.59 10.10 0.40
N VAL A 26 -5.84 9.77 1.66
CA VAL A 26 -7.01 10.25 2.42
C VAL A 26 -6.99 11.77 2.56
N ALA A 27 -5.86 12.34 2.98
CA ALA A 27 -5.72 13.78 3.19
C ALA A 27 -5.96 14.56 1.89
N VAL A 28 -5.35 14.12 0.79
CA VAL A 28 -5.47 14.76 -0.53
C VAL A 28 -6.92 14.68 -1.05
N ASN A 29 -7.58 13.53 -0.92
CA ASN A 29 -8.97 13.39 -1.34
C ASN A 29 -9.93 14.18 -0.45
N ARG A 30 -9.66 14.33 0.86
CA ARG A 30 -10.46 15.19 1.75
C ARG A 30 -10.46 16.64 1.27
N VAL A 31 -9.31 17.14 0.82
CA VAL A 31 -9.19 18.49 0.26
C VAL A 31 -9.99 18.62 -1.03
N ALA A 32 -9.84 17.66 -1.96
CA ALA A 32 -10.58 17.67 -3.22
C ALA A 32 -12.11 17.70 -3.02
N ILE A 33 -12.63 16.85 -2.12
CA ILE A 33 -14.06 16.78 -1.82
C ILE A 33 -14.58 18.08 -1.19
N ARG A 34 -13.78 18.73 -0.34
CA ARG A 34 -14.15 20.03 0.23
C ARG A 34 -14.20 21.14 -0.81
N LEU A 35 -13.26 21.15 -1.77
CA LEU A 35 -13.28 22.09 -2.87
C LEU A 35 -14.50 21.87 -3.78
N ALA A 36 -14.80 20.62 -4.10
CA ALA A 36 -15.99 20.25 -4.87
C ALA A 36 -17.29 20.64 -4.17
N ALA A 37 -17.42 20.36 -2.87
CA ALA A 37 -18.59 20.78 -2.08
C ALA A 37 -18.72 22.31 -2.01
N ALA A 38 -17.60 23.03 -1.88
CA ALA A 38 -17.62 24.49 -1.86
C ALA A 38 -18.00 25.09 -3.23
N ALA A 39 -17.63 24.44 -4.34
CA ALA A 39 -18.06 24.82 -5.67
C ALA A 39 -19.56 24.59 -5.85
N GLN A 40 -20.05 23.41 -5.45
CA GLN A 40 -21.48 23.07 -5.49
C GLN A 40 -22.34 24.11 -4.78
N VAL A 41 -21.96 24.54 -3.58
CA VAL A 41 -22.74 25.53 -2.79
C VAL A 41 -22.73 26.93 -3.43
N LYS A 42 -21.75 27.25 -4.27
CA LYS A 42 -21.65 28.53 -4.99
C LYS A 42 -22.25 28.47 -6.39
N GLY A 43 -22.64 27.27 -6.84
CA GLY A 43 -23.16 27.02 -8.17
C GLY A 43 -24.56 27.60 -8.37
N PRO A 44 -24.93 27.96 -9.60
CA PRO A 44 -26.25 28.48 -9.92
C PRO A 44 -27.37 27.46 -9.73
N GLU A 45 -27.07 26.15 -9.77
CA GLU A 45 -28.04 25.07 -9.58
C GLU A 45 -28.22 24.71 -8.09
N TRP A 46 -27.57 25.42 -7.18
CA TRP A 46 -27.69 25.15 -5.75
C TRP A 46 -29.02 25.62 -5.18
N GLU A 47 -29.89 24.66 -4.86
CA GLU A 47 -31.22 24.93 -4.30
C GLU A 47 -31.23 25.20 -2.77
N GLY A 48 -30.08 25.47 -2.16
CA GLY A 48 -30.01 25.77 -0.72
C GLY A 48 -30.11 24.53 0.20
N GLY A 49 -29.62 23.38 -0.27
CA GLY A 49 -29.59 22.13 0.48
C GLY A 49 -28.83 22.18 1.81
N ARG A 50 -28.95 21.12 2.61
CA ARG A 50 -28.28 21.06 3.92
C ARG A 50 -26.77 20.94 3.77
N VAL A 51 -26.03 21.85 4.40
CA VAL A 51 -24.57 21.80 4.54
C VAL A 51 -24.23 21.36 5.96
N GLY A 52 -23.43 20.30 6.09
CA GLY A 52 -22.95 19.80 7.38
C GLY A 52 -22.02 20.79 8.08
N SER A 53 -21.83 20.62 9.39
CA SER A 53 -20.92 21.44 10.19
C SER A 53 -19.46 21.35 9.75
N ASP A 54 -19.11 20.34 8.96
CA ASP A 54 -17.78 20.13 8.38
C ASP A 54 -17.61 20.77 6.98
N GLY A 55 -18.65 21.45 6.50
CA GLY A 55 -18.70 22.16 5.22
C GLY A 55 -19.07 21.28 4.02
N LEU A 56 -19.54 20.06 4.24
CA LEU A 56 -19.90 19.14 3.16
C LEU A 56 -21.40 19.11 2.86
N THR A 57 -21.73 18.98 1.58
CA THR A 57 -23.08 18.61 1.11
C THR A 57 -23.34 17.12 1.35
N SER A 58 -24.57 16.64 1.19
CA SER A 58 -24.90 15.20 1.26
C SER A 58 -24.02 14.38 0.30
N LEU A 59 -23.88 14.84 -0.93
CA LEU A 59 -22.98 14.25 -1.93
C LEU A 59 -21.52 14.26 -1.47
N GLY A 60 -21.05 15.36 -0.87
CA GLY A 60 -19.71 15.44 -0.30
C GLY A 60 -19.49 14.41 0.82
N VAL A 61 -20.49 14.18 1.67
CA VAL A 61 -20.44 13.16 2.75
C VAL A 61 -20.39 11.75 2.18
N ASP A 62 -21.24 11.42 1.22
CA ASP A 62 -21.27 10.09 0.60
C ASP A 62 -19.97 9.79 -0.15
N THR A 63 -19.46 10.78 -0.87
CA THR A 63 -18.15 10.70 -1.54
C THR A 63 -17.02 10.51 -0.52
N TRP A 64 -17.05 11.24 0.58
CA TRP A 64 -16.07 11.09 1.65
C TRP A 64 -16.12 9.69 2.27
N ARG A 65 -17.31 9.13 2.51
CA ARG A 65 -17.47 7.77 3.03
C ARG A 65 -16.87 6.74 2.09
N ALA A 66 -17.08 6.86 0.78
CA ALA A 66 -16.51 5.96 -0.21
C ALA A 66 -14.97 5.98 -0.21
N VAL A 67 -14.37 7.17 -0.19
CA VAL A 67 -12.91 7.35 -0.08
C VAL A 67 -12.39 6.79 1.24
N TRP A 68 -13.06 7.12 2.34
CA TRP A 68 -12.66 6.70 3.68
C TRP A 68 -12.69 5.18 3.84
N TRP A 69 -13.74 4.50 3.39
CA TRP A 69 -13.83 3.04 3.44
C TRP A 69 -12.76 2.36 2.58
N SER A 70 -12.52 2.88 1.38
CA SER A 70 -11.47 2.38 0.47
C SER A 70 -10.09 2.50 1.11
N ALA A 71 -9.80 3.66 1.70
CA ALA A 71 -8.53 3.90 2.36
C ALA A 71 -8.37 3.13 3.67
N ALA A 72 -9.45 2.96 4.46
CA ALA A 72 -9.42 2.15 5.67
C ALA A 72 -9.09 0.70 5.35
N PHE A 73 -9.75 0.13 4.34
CA PHE A 73 -9.46 -1.22 3.85
C PHE A 73 -8.00 -1.34 3.38
N MET A 74 -7.54 -0.41 2.52
CA MET A 74 -6.15 -0.37 2.06
C MET A 74 -5.14 -0.22 3.19
N GLY A 75 -5.47 0.58 4.21
CA GLY A 75 -4.65 0.77 5.40
C GLY A 75 -4.47 -0.53 6.17
N VAL A 76 -5.55 -1.30 6.35
CA VAL A 76 -5.50 -2.63 6.98
C VAL A 76 -4.61 -3.58 6.17
N VAL A 77 -4.79 -3.65 4.85
CA VAL A 77 -3.95 -4.51 3.99
C VAL A 77 -2.49 -4.06 4.03
N ALA A 78 -2.22 -2.75 4.00
CA ALA A 78 -0.89 -2.20 4.07
C ALA A 78 -0.19 -2.55 5.40
N VAL A 79 -0.90 -2.46 6.52
CA VAL A 79 -0.38 -2.90 7.83
C VAL A 79 -0.11 -4.41 7.84
N ALA A 80 -1.00 -5.22 7.26
CA ALA A 80 -0.78 -6.66 7.14
C ALA A 80 0.51 -6.97 6.35
N PHE A 81 0.78 -6.25 5.25
CA PHE A 81 2.04 -6.39 4.50
C PHE A 81 3.28 -6.01 5.31
N VAL A 82 3.21 -4.96 6.15
CA VAL A 82 4.30 -4.62 7.07
C VAL A 82 4.57 -5.80 8.02
N VAL A 83 3.53 -6.34 8.65
CA VAL A 83 3.64 -7.47 9.58
C VAL A 83 4.22 -8.70 8.88
N ILE A 84 3.70 -9.06 7.71
CA ILE A 84 4.20 -10.18 6.90
C ILE A 84 5.68 -9.98 6.55
N GLY A 85 6.07 -8.79 6.10
CA GLY A 85 7.47 -8.47 5.79
C GLY A 85 8.39 -8.63 6.99
N VAL A 86 7.98 -8.12 8.16
CA VAL A 86 8.74 -8.29 9.41
C VAL A 86 8.87 -9.77 9.80
N LEU A 87 7.80 -10.57 9.66
CA LEU A 87 7.82 -11.99 9.97
C LEU A 87 8.69 -12.80 8.99
N LEU A 88 8.64 -12.49 7.69
CA LEU A 88 9.45 -13.16 6.66
C LEU A 88 10.95 -12.97 6.88
N ARG A 89 11.36 -11.89 7.55
CA ARG A 89 12.76 -11.59 7.89
C ARG A 89 13.29 -12.37 9.08
N ARG A 90 12.42 -12.82 9.99
CA ARG A 90 12.80 -13.58 11.18
C ARG A 90 13.21 -15.03 10.87
N GLY A 91 12.98 -15.52 9.65
CA GLY A 91 13.55 -16.80 9.17
C GLY A 91 12.95 -18.07 9.80
N GLY A 92 11.77 -18.02 10.42
CA GLY A 92 11.13 -19.16 11.08
C GLY A 92 10.38 -20.14 10.16
N ARG A 93 9.94 -21.28 10.70
CA ARG A 93 8.95 -22.19 10.07
C ARG A 93 7.64 -21.41 9.82
N GLY A 94 7.04 -21.55 8.63
CA GLY A 94 5.79 -20.87 8.28
C GLY A 94 5.89 -19.77 7.20
N ARG A 95 6.91 -19.78 6.34
CA ARG A 95 7.07 -18.75 5.29
C ARG A 95 6.12 -18.94 4.10
N THR A 96 5.83 -20.19 3.74
CA THR A 96 4.89 -20.52 2.67
C THR A 96 3.50 -19.94 2.89
N PRO A 97 2.83 -20.13 4.06
CA PRO A 97 1.51 -19.54 4.28
C PRO A 97 1.54 -18.01 4.28
N LEU A 98 2.64 -17.38 4.75
CA LEU A 98 2.81 -15.92 4.68
C LEU A 98 2.89 -15.42 3.24
N LEU A 99 3.58 -16.14 2.36
CA LEU A 99 3.66 -15.80 0.94
C LEU A 99 2.31 -15.99 0.22
N VAL A 100 1.60 -17.09 0.50
CA VAL A 100 0.25 -17.33 -0.03
C VAL A 100 -0.70 -16.21 0.41
N LEU A 101 -0.72 -15.90 1.71
CA LEU A 101 -1.54 -14.81 2.25
C LEU A 101 -1.20 -13.47 1.60
N SER A 102 0.09 -13.19 1.38
CA SER A 102 0.51 -11.96 0.70
C SER A 102 0.01 -11.88 -0.75
N GLY A 103 0.00 -13.00 -1.48
CA GLY A 103 -0.54 -13.08 -2.84
C GLY A 103 -2.06 -12.91 -2.86
N VAL A 104 -2.78 -13.52 -1.91
CA VAL A 104 -4.23 -13.36 -1.77
C VAL A 104 -4.60 -11.92 -1.47
N LEU A 105 -3.87 -11.24 -0.57
CA LEU A 105 -4.09 -9.83 -0.23
C LEU A 105 -3.79 -8.85 -1.37
N LEU A 106 -3.00 -9.27 -2.37
CA LEU A 106 -2.66 -8.45 -3.52
C LEU A 106 -3.86 -8.23 -4.45
N VAL A 107 -4.76 -9.23 -4.54
CA VAL A 107 -5.98 -9.15 -5.35
C VAL A 107 -6.93 -8.02 -4.88
N PRO A 108 -7.39 -7.97 -3.62
CA PRO A 108 -8.24 -6.89 -3.17
C PRO A 108 -7.50 -5.54 -3.13
N TYR A 109 -6.17 -5.53 -2.95
CA TYR A 109 -5.37 -4.30 -3.07
C TYR A 109 -5.44 -3.73 -4.49
N ALA A 110 -5.24 -4.57 -5.51
CA ALA A 110 -5.38 -4.18 -6.91
C ALA A 110 -6.81 -3.74 -7.24
N GLY A 111 -7.82 -4.41 -6.65
CA GLY A 111 -9.23 -4.02 -6.77
C GLY A 111 -9.49 -2.59 -6.28
N VAL A 112 -8.92 -2.19 -5.14
CA VAL A 112 -9.07 -0.82 -4.65
C VAL A 112 -8.31 0.20 -5.50
N ILE A 113 -7.12 -0.14 -6.02
CA ILE A 113 -6.42 0.73 -6.97
C ILE A 113 -7.30 0.94 -8.21
N LEU A 114 -7.90 -0.12 -8.76
CA LEU A 114 -8.76 -0.03 -9.92
C LEU A 114 -10.01 0.80 -9.64
N PHE A 115 -10.63 0.62 -8.47
CA PHE A 115 -11.73 1.48 -8.02
C PHE A 115 -11.33 2.95 -7.93
N ALA A 116 -10.16 3.25 -7.36
CA ALA A 116 -9.63 4.61 -7.29
C ALA A 116 -9.31 5.19 -8.67
N TYR A 117 -8.85 4.37 -9.62
CA TYR A 117 -8.59 4.76 -11.00
C TYR A 117 -9.87 5.22 -11.72
N PHE A 118 -10.99 4.53 -11.50
CA PHE A 118 -12.29 4.96 -12.04
C PHE A 118 -12.84 6.24 -11.41
N ASN A 119 -12.15 6.79 -10.41
CA ASN A 119 -12.48 8.06 -9.78
C ASN A 119 -13.90 8.09 -9.19
N PRO A 120 -14.09 7.55 -7.97
CA PRO A 120 -15.42 7.44 -7.36
C PRO A 120 -16.10 8.80 -7.16
N VAL A 121 -15.32 9.88 -7.03
CA VAL A 121 -15.82 11.25 -6.91
C VAL A 121 -16.58 11.66 -8.18
N ARG A 122 -16.01 11.39 -9.36
CA ARG A 122 -16.67 11.69 -10.65
C ARG A 122 -17.83 10.76 -10.95
N LEU A 123 -17.72 9.49 -10.58
CA LEU A 123 -18.82 8.53 -10.71
C LEU A 123 -20.04 8.98 -9.88
N LEU A 124 -19.81 9.37 -8.63
CA LEU A 124 -20.89 9.84 -7.75
C LEU A 124 -21.47 11.17 -8.22
N SER A 125 -20.66 12.12 -8.69
CA SER A 125 -21.19 13.39 -9.20
C SER A 125 -22.10 13.19 -10.41
N GLY A 126 -21.73 12.30 -11.34
CA GLY A 126 -22.58 11.95 -12.48
C GLY A 126 -23.84 11.20 -12.08
N LEU A 127 -23.78 10.37 -11.02
CA LEU A 127 -24.94 9.62 -10.54
C LEU A 127 -25.97 10.51 -9.82
N TYR A 128 -25.51 11.61 -9.21
CA TYR A 128 -26.36 12.60 -8.55
C TYR A 128 -26.73 13.79 -9.45
N ASP A 129 -26.30 13.79 -10.72
CA ASP A 129 -26.54 14.85 -11.71
C ASP A 129 -26.24 16.26 -11.17
N THR A 130 -25.03 16.44 -10.64
CA THR A 130 -24.60 17.70 -9.99
C THR A 130 -23.37 18.28 -10.70
N PRO A 131 -23.55 19.03 -11.80
CA PRO A 131 -22.44 19.53 -12.61
C PRO A 131 -21.52 20.47 -11.82
N ASP A 132 -22.09 21.33 -10.97
CA ASP A 132 -21.34 22.27 -10.12
C ASP A 132 -20.37 21.59 -9.14
N PHE A 133 -20.73 20.40 -8.64
CA PHE A 133 -19.83 19.60 -7.80
C PHE A 133 -18.68 19.04 -8.65
N SER A 134 -18.99 18.56 -9.85
CA SER A 134 -18.02 17.96 -10.76
C SER A 134 -16.98 18.97 -11.27
N ASP A 135 -17.41 20.20 -11.54
CA ASP A 135 -16.56 21.31 -11.97
C ASP A 135 -15.63 21.79 -10.85
N GLY A 136 -16.06 21.64 -9.60
CA GLY A 136 -15.25 21.90 -8.42
C GLY A 136 -14.18 20.85 -8.14
N ILE A 137 -14.20 19.69 -8.81
CA ILE A 137 -13.21 18.63 -8.61
C ILE A 137 -11.87 19.09 -9.21
N PRO A 138 -10.79 19.20 -8.40
CA PRO A 138 -9.50 19.61 -8.93
C PRO A 138 -8.99 18.68 -10.03
N SER A 139 -8.39 19.26 -11.08
CA SER A 139 -7.87 18.50 -12.22
C SER A 139 -6.74 17.53 -11.87
N TRP A 140 -6.12 17.62 -10.70
CA TRP A 140 -5.13 16.67 -10.21
C TRP A 140 -5.74 15.48 -9.46
N GLN A 141 -7.03 15.51 -9.13
CA GLN A 141 -7.64 14.49 -8.28
C GLN A 141 -7.61 13.10 -8.92
N TRP A 142 -7.71 13.01 -10.26
CA TRP A 142 -7.55 11.73 -10.96
C TRP A 142 -6.17 11.12 -10.70
N ALA A 143 -5.11 11.92 -10.54
CA ALA A 143 -3.77 11.40 -10.30
C ALA A 143 -3.59 10.79 -8.89
N THR A 144 -4.57 10.93 -7.99
CA THR A 144 -4.46 10.42 -6.62
C THR A 144 -4.40 8.89 -6.55
N PHE A 145 -4.91 8.15 -7.54
CA PHE A 145 -4.73 6.69 -7.58
C PHE A 145 -3.24 6.31 -7.68
N LEU A 146 -2.39 7.17 -8.24
CA LEU A 146 -0.95 6.93 -8.33
C LEU A 146 -0.30 6.85 -6.95
N ILE A 147 -0.87 7.52 -5.93
CA ILE A 147 -0.40 7.43 -4.54
C ILE A 147 -0.60 6.00 -4.02
N LEU A 148 -1.77 5.43 -4.28
CA LEU A 148 -2.10 4.05 -3.89
C LEU A 148 -1.31 3.02 -4.70
N LEU A 149 -1.08 3.27 -5.98
CA LEU A 149 -0.23 2.44 -6.81
C LEU A 149 1.22 2.45 -6.30
N ALA A 150 1.77 3.64 -6.00
CA ALA A 150 3.11 3.79 -5.44
C ALA A 150 3.23 3.09 -4.09
N ALA A 151 2.20 3.16 -3.24
CA ALA A 151 2.12 2.42 -1.99
C ALA A 151 2.22 0.91 -2.23
N GLY A 152 1.44 0.37 -3.17
CA GLY A 152 1.44 -1.05 -3.51
C GLY A 152 2.80 -1.51 -4.05
N VAL A 153 3.39 -0.74 -4.96
CA VAL A 153 4.72 -1.02 -5.53
C VAL A 153 5.79 -1.01 -4.44
N ALA A 154 5.81 0.01 -3.57
CA ALA A 154 6.77 0.10 -2.48
C ALA A 154 6.66 -1.12 -1.55
N GLN A 155 5.44 -1.52 -1.18
CA GLN A 155 5.23 -2.67 -0.30
C GLN A 155 5.56 -4.00 -0.98
N ALA A 156 5.24 -4.17 -2.26
CA ALA A 156 5.60 -5.36 -3.03
C ALA A 156 7.13 -5.55 -3.11
N ILE A 157 7.86 -4.47 -3.39
CA ILE A 157 9.34 -4.49 -3.38
C ILE A 157 9.86 -4.78 -1.97
N GLY A 158 9.31 -4.12 -0.94
CA GLY A 158 9.68 -4.32 0.46
C GLY A 158 9.49 -5.77 0.94
N LEU A 159 8.39 -6.41 0.53
CA LEU A 159 8.10 -7.83 0.77
C LEU A 159 9.08 -8.75 0.02
N GLY A 160 9.33 -8.47 -1.26
CA GLY A 160 10.28 -9.24 -2.07
C GLY A 160 11.69 -9.25 -1.48
N LEU A 161 12.17 -8.08 -1.05
CA LEU A 161 13.47 -7.94 -0.36
C LEU A 161 13.48 -8.70 0.98
N SER A 162 12.40 -8.59 1.78
CA SER A 162 12.24 -9.31 3.05
C SER A 162 12.26 -10.83 2.88
N ALA A 163 11.61 -11.33 1.83
CA ALA A 163 11.59 -12.76 1.50
C ALA A 163 12.98 -13.26 1.09
N GLY A 164 13.72 -12.47 0.29
CA GLY A 164 15.08 -12.78 -0.14
C GLY A 164 16.10 -12.84 1.00
N GLU A 165 16.04 -11.89 1.94
CA GLU A 165 16.94 -11.84 3.10
C GLU A 165 16.81 -13.06 4.01
N GLY A 166 15.58 -13.47 4.32
CA GLY A 166 15.41 -14.68 5.14
C GLY A 166 15.83 -15.95 4.40
N ARG A 167 15.89 -15.96 3.05
CA ARG A 167 16.40 -17.11 2.28
C ARG A 167 17.92 -17.24 2.43
N ARG A 168 18.65 -16.11 2.45
CA ARG A 168 20.11 -16.08 2.66
C ARG A 168 20.53 -16.47 4.07
N ARG A 169 19.73 -16.15 5.10
CA ARG A 169 20.02 -16.57 6.50
C ARG A 169 19.75 -18.05 6.76
N SER A 170 18.82 -18.66 6.01
CA SER A 170 18.48 -20.08 6.14
C SER A 170 19.30 -20.99 5.22
N ALA A 171 20.18 -20.44 4.36
CA ALA A 171 21.13 -21.24 3.62
C ALA A 171 22.16 -21.80 4.61
N PRO A 172 22.20 -23.12 4.84
CA PRO A 172 23.14 -23.71 5.77
C PRO A 172 24.56 -23.51 5.24
N ALA A 173 25.53 -23.38 6.15
CA ALA A 173 26.96 -23.42 5.92
C ALA A 173 27.45 -24.79 5.38
N ALA A 174 26.70 -25.41 4.47
CA ALA A 174 26.94 -26.74 3.92
C ALA A 174 28.04 -26.78 2.85
N ALA A 175 28.75 -25.66 2.61
CA ALA A 175 29.90 -25.60 1.72
C ALA A 175 31.25 -25.64 2.47
N GLY A 176 31.26 -25.63 3.81
CA GLY A 176 32.50 -25.60 4.60
C GLY A 176 33.01 -26.97 5.06
N GLU A 177 32.22 -28.03 4.93
CA GLU A 177 32.50 -29.32 5.62
C GLU A 177 32.88 -30.47 4.66
N ARG A 178 32.74 -30.30 3.33
CA ARG A 178 33.19 -31.31 2.35
C ARG A 178 34.65 -31.18 1.90
N VAL A 179 35.34 -30.09 2.26
CA VAL A 179 36.75 -29.89 1.85
C VAL A 179 37.74 -30.32 2.96
N ARG A 180 37.25 -30.76 4.12
CA ARG A 180 38.10 -31.14 5.27
C ARG A 180 38.19 -32.65 5.54
N GLY A 181 37.62 -33.47 4.67
CA GLY A 181 37.58 -34.93 4.81
C GLY A 181 38.47 -35.73 3.87
N GLU A 182 39.05 -35.11 2.84
CA GLU A 182 39.92 -35.80 1.87
C GLU A 182 41.33 -35.23 1.98
N GLY A 183 42.20 -35.89 2.75
CA GLY A 183 43.60 -35.48 2.85
C GLY A 183 44.34 -35.86 4.13
N GLN A 184 43.83 -36.83 4.90
CA GLN A 184 44.54 -37.38 6.04
C GLN A 184 44.63 -38.91 5.91
N GLU A 185 45.24 -39.37 4.81
CA GLU A 185 45.88 -40.69 4.81
C GLU A 185 47.33 -40.52 5.22
N ALA A 186 47.67 -41.22 6.30
CA ALA A 186 48.91 -41.21 7.05
C ALA A 186 50.03 -41.97 6.30
N PRO A 187 51.31 -41.74 6.65
CA PRO A 187 52.43 -42.39 6.01
C PRO A 187 52.59 -43.83 6.53
N GLU A 188 52.50 -44.81 5.64
CA GLU A 188 52.99 -46.16 5.97
C GLU A 188 54.52 -46.21 5.81
N ALA A 189 55.15 -46.56 6.92
CA ALA A 189 56.57 -46.78 7.05
C ALA A 189 56.89 -48.27 6.92
N ARG A 190 58.02 -48.53 6.24
CA ARG A 190 58.83 -49.76 6.12
C ARG A 190 58.53 -50.69 4.95
#